data_AF-A0A816R4W4-F1
#
_entry.id   AF-A0A816R4W4-F1
#
_cell.length_a   1.000
_cell.length_b   1.000
_cell.length_c   1.000
_cell.angle_alpha   90.00
_cell.angle_beta   90.00
_cell.angle_gamma   90.00
#
_symmetry.space_group_name_H-M   'P 1'
#
loop_
_entity.id
_entity.type
_entity.pdbx_description
1 polymer ?
#
loop_
_entity_poly.entity_id
_entity_poly.type
_entity_poly.pdbx_seq_one_letter_code
_entity_poly.pdbx_strand_id
1 'polypeptide(L)'
;DDSITIENKTDDNVAPNNITSFEQIDENVFTIEQTIHHDQQPTPIEVSIDEHPITVDITPLKNPSLFFNLTLRSLGVIFGDIGTSPLYVLSTVFDFQPNEAQCIGAVSLIIWSLIVVVSIKYGIFILMSDNLGEGGTFALCGFLTSDRSFLSPTGKKVIIIVSLMAGSLLLGDGALTPAVSVLSAIEGIAVEAPTLNNWIVPITIIILIALFLVQRWGTSKIGAAFGPVMCLWFASLFMIGIWRVTIKPSILKAFNPWEALHYLIIEKKQGFYQIGGVFLSVTGLEALYADLGHFGRWPIRCS
;
A
#
# COMPACT_ATOMS: atom_id res chain seq x y z
N ASP A 1 34.17 73.99 -42.60
CA ASP A 1 32.84 73.86 -43.21
C ASP A 1 32.07 72.82 -42.42
N ASP A 2 30.95 73.05 -41.78
CA ASP A 2 30.17 74.25 -41.45
C ASP A 2 29.13 73.76 -40.42
N SER A 3 29.12 74.31 -39.22
CA SER A 3 28.02 75.11 -38.65
C SER A 3 26.62 74.43 -38.59
N ILE A 4 26.28 74.00 -37.36
CA ILE A 4 25.04 74.25 -36.59
C ILE A 4 23.72 74.42 -37.36
N THR A 5 22.68 73.65 -37.01
CA THR A 5 21.35 74.24 -36.79
C THR A 5 20.54 73.44 -35.76
N ILE A 6 20.01 74.17 -34.77
CA ILE A 6 19.11 73.76 -33.69
C ILE A 6 17.68 74.02 -34.18
N GLU A 7 16.73 73.14 -33.86
CA GLU A 7 15.34 73.59 -33.67
C GLU A 7 14.63 72.77 -32.59
N ASN A 8 14.19 73.48 -31.54
CA ASN A 8 13.45 73.02 -30.38
C ASN A 8 12.15 73.82 -30.33
N LYS A 9 10.99 73.16 -30.21
CA LYS A 9 9.69 73.75 -29.84
C LYS A 9 8.69 72.60 -29.65
N THR A 10 7.89 72.43 -28.59
CA THR A 10 7.53 73.28 -27.43
C THR A 10 6.68 72.43 -26.46
N ASP A 11 6.84 72.73 -25.17
CA ASP A 11 5.83 72.89 -24.09
C ASP A 11 4.89 71.71 -23.77
N ASP A 12 5.04 71.05 -22.62
CA ASP A 12 4.76 71.47 -21.23
C ASP A 12 3.38 70.93 -20.80
N ASN A 13 3.34 69.98 -19.84
CA ASN A 13 3.05 70.31 -18.44
C ASN A 13 2.72 69.08 -17.55
N VAL A 14 3.28 69.15 -16.34
CA VAL A 14 2.82 68.57 -15.05
C VAL A 14 3.31 67.16 -14.65
N ALA A 15 4.30 67.14 -13.74
CA ALA A 15 4.66 66.08 -12.78
C ALA A 15 3.79 66.20 -11.49
N PRO A 16 3.89 65.37 -10.41
CA PRO A 16 4.95 64.40 -10.11
C PRO A 16 4.54 63.08 -9.37
N ASN A 17 5.57 62.25 -9.14
CA ASN A 17 5.80 61.30 -8.04
C ASN A 17 5.80 59.79 -8.32
N ASN A 18 7.00 59.23 -8.03
CA ASN A 18 7.29 57.99 -7.30
C ASN A 18 7.59 56.69 -8.07
N ILE A 19 8.91 56.43 -8.20
CA ILE A 19 9.69 55.31 -7.59
C ILE A 19 10.73 54.70 -8.55
N THR A 20 11.96 55.17 -8.34
CA THR A 20 13.30 54.54 -8.40
C THR A 20 13.70 53.58 -9.54
N SER A 21 14.77 54.05 -10.18
CA SER A 21 15.72 53.51 -11.15
C SER A 21 16.52 52.25 -10.76
N PHE A 22 16.83 51.46 -11.81
CA PHE A 22 18.11 50.83 -12.20
C PHE A 22 19.27 50.78 -11.17
N GLU A 23 19.91 49.59 -11.03
CA GLU A 23 21.32 49.27 -11.42
C GLU A 23 22.00 48.17 -10.53
N GLN A 24 22.83 47.30 -11.16
CA GLN A 24 23.85 46.35 -10.60
C GLN A 24 23.36 45.08 -9.82
N ILE A 25 24.00 43.89 -9.87
CA ILE A 25 25.39 43.55 -9.46
C ILE A 25 25.85 42.16 -10.04
N ASP A 26 27.05 42.19 -10.64
CA ASP A 26 28.22 41.28 -10.69
C ASP A 26 28.20 39.73 -10.76
N GLU A 27 28.92 39.25 -11.77
CA GLU A 27 29.71 38.02 -11.84
C GLU A 27 30.81 37.97 -10.76
N ASN A 28 31.02 36.80 -10.14
CA ASN A 28 32.34 36.38 -9.66
C ASN A 28 32.39 34.91 -9.17
N VAL A 29 33.49 34.21 -9.54
CA VAL A 29 34.27 33.29 -8.67
C VAL A 29 33.79 31.81 -8.60
N PHE A 30 34.57 30.72 -8.82
CA PHE A 30 35.96 30.40 -8.42
C PHE A 30 36.57 29.28 -9.32
N THR A 31 37.82 29.46 -9.74
CA THR A 31 38.75 28.47 -10.34
C THR A 31 39.48 27.70 -9.24
N ILE A 32 39.52 26.36 -9.23
CA ILE A 32 40.33 25.62 -8.25
C ILE A 32 41.48 24.86 -8.92
N GLU A 33 42.69 25.30 -8.60
CA GLU A 33 44.00 24.73 -8.90
C GLU A 33 44.25 23.38 -8.19
N GLN A 34 45.07 22.56 -8.83
CA GLN A 34 45.73 21.40 -8.23
C GLN A 34 46.86 21.86 -7.29
N THR A 35 46.89 21.37 -6.06
CA THR A 35 48.14 21.17 -5.30
C THR A 35 48.00 19.99 -4.35
N ILE A 36 48.88 19.00 -4.52
CA ILE A 36 49.05 17.80 -3.71
C ILE A 36 50.02 18.13 -2.57
N HIS A 37 49.72 17.79 -1.31
CA HIS A 37 50.69 17.24 -0.35
C HIS A 37 50.02 16.64 0.92
N HIS A 38 50.32 15.35 1.16
CA HIS A 38 50.40 14.58 2.42
C HIS A 38 49.80 15.15 3.73
N ASP A 39 48.77 14.50 4.27
CA ASP A 39 48.89 13.49 5.34
C ASP A 39 47.52 12.86 5.63
N GLN A 40 47.46 11.52 5.70
CA GLN A 40 46.22 10.76 5.87
C GLN A 40 45.93 10.48 7.35
N GLN A 41 44.69 10.75 7.76
CA GLN A 41 43.99 10.03 8.81
C GLN A 41 42.54 9.81 8.32
N PRO A 42 41.97 8.59 8.30
CA PRO A 42 40.70 8.36 7.65
C PRO A 42 39.55 8.75 8.59
N THR A 43 38.88 9.85 8.30
CA THR A 43 37.54 10.15 8.86
C THR A 43 36.48 9.38 8.07
N PRO A 44 35.37 8.96 8.71
CA PRO A 44 34.35 8.14 8.06
C PRO A 44 33.72 8.92 6.92
N ILE A 45 33.62 8.28 5.74
CA ILE A 45 32.91 8.80 4.58
C ILE A 45 31.46 9.06 5.00
N GLU A 46 31.11 10.33 5.16
CA GLU A 46 29.74 10.78 5.32
C GLU A 46 29.07 10.63 3.95
N VAL A 47 28.28 9.56 3.82
CA VAL A 47 27.48 9.30 2.62
C VAL A 47 26.39 10.36 2.57
N SER A 48 26.60 11.39 1.73
CA SER A 48 25.53 12.27 1.30
C SER A 48 24.45 11.42 0.62
N ILE A 49 23.30 11.31 1.26
CA ILE A 49 22.10 10.70 0.67
C ILE A 49 21.61 11.69 -0.38
N ASP A 50 22.06 11.54 -1.62
CA ASP A 50 21.42 12.19 -2.76
C ASP A 50 19.99 11.65 -2.87
N GLU A 51 19.00 12.54 -2.72
CA GLU A 51 17.55 12.30 -2.83
C GLU A 51 17.10 12.01 -4.29
N HIS A 52 17.85 11.21 -5.02
CA HIS A 52 17.35 10.56 -6.22
C HIS A 52 17.01 9.12 -5.89
N PRO A 53 15.77 8.65 -6.15
CA PRO A 53 15.38 7.26 -5.87
C PRO A 53 16.29 6.37 -6.70
N ILE A 54 17.28 5.78 -6.04
CA ILE A 54 18.12 4.75 -6.61
C ILE A 54 17.14 3.62 -6.92
N THR A 55 16.75 3.52 -8.18
CA THR A 55 16.03 2.37 -8.73
C THR A 55 17.00 1.20 -8.74
N VAL A 56 17.32 0.69 -7.55
CA VAL A 56 18.07 -0.54 -7.37
C VAL A 56 17.26 -1.59 -8.09
N ASP A 57 17.80 -2.14 -9.16
CA ASP A 57 17.19 -3.22 -9.91
C ASP A 57 17.15 -4.48 -9.03
N ILE A 58 16.08 -4.61 -8.23
CA ILE A 58 15.77 -5.71 -7.30
C ILE A 58 15.28 -6.96 -8.04
N THR A 59 15.79 -7.18 -9.25
CA THR A 59 15.60 -8.46 -9.92
C THR A 59 16.33 -9.57 -9.15
N PRO A 60 15.73 -10.78 -9.06
CA PRO A 60 16.25 -11.89 -8.25
C PRO A 60 17.67 -12.32 -8.65
N LEU A 61 18.12 -11.95 -9.85
CA LEU A 61 19.42 -12.32 -10.42
C LEU A 61 20.59 -11.44 -9.94
N LYS A 62 20.35 -10.20 -9.48
CA LYS A 62 21.43 -9.28 -9.10
C LYS A 62 21.79 -9.33 -7.61
N ASN A 63 20.81 -9.43 -6.72
CA ASN A 63 21.02 -9.41 -5.27
C ASN A 63 20.07 -10.40 -4.55
N PRO A 64 20.40 -11.70 -4.48
CA PRO A 64 19.47 -12.71 -3.96
C PRO A 64 19.18 -12.56 -2.46
N SER A 65 20.14 -12.09 -1.66
CA SER A 65 19.95 -11.88 -0.22
C SER A 65 19.02 -10.71 0.10
N LEU A 66 19.18 -9.59 -0.63
CA LEU A 66 18.29 -8.44 -0.53
C LEU A 66 16.89 -8.80 -1.01
N PHE A 67 16.79 -9.48 -2.16
CA PHE A 67 15.53 -9.95 -2.70
C PHE A 67 14.78 -10.84 -1.70
N PHE A 68 15.45 -11.85 -1.14
CA PHE A 68 14.84 -12.74 -0.14
C PHE A 68 14.39 -11.98 1.11
N ASN A 69 15.20 -11.04 1.60
CA ASN A 69 14.82 -10.22 2.77
C ASN A 69 13.58 -9.36 2.47
N LEU A 70 13.52 -8.72 1.30
CA LEU A 70 12.37 -7.93 0.87
C LEU A 70 11.12 -8.81 0.69
N THR A 71 11.23 -9.98 0.08
CA THR A 71 10.13 -10.95 -0.08
C THR A 71 9.61 -11.43 1.28
N LEU A 72 10.50 -11.70 2.22
CA LEU A 72 10.11 -12.14 3.57
C LEU A 72 9.40 -11.01 4.34
N ARG A 73 9.86 -9.77 4.18
CA ARG A 73 9.24 -8.60 4.80
C ARG A 73 7.92 -8.23 4.14
N SER A 74 7.80 -8.31 2.81
CA SER A 74 6.53 -8.11 2.11
C SER A 74 5.50 -9.18 2.50
N LEU A 75 5.92 -10.44 2.66
CA LEU A 75 5.03 -11.49 3.18
C LEU A 75 4.48 -11.13 4.57
N GLY A 76 5.31 -10.58 5.44
CA GLY A 76 4.89 -10.15 6.78
C GLY A 76 3.95 -8.95 6.77
N VAL A 77 4.36 -7.88 6.08
CA VAL A 77 3.70 -6.57 6.15
C VAL A 77 2.47 -6.50 5.26
N ILE A 78 2.52 -7.05 4.04
CA ILE A 78 1.45 -6.95 3.04
C ILE A 78 0.53 -8.16 3.13
N PHE A 79 1.09 -9.36 3.06
CA PHE A 79 0.29 -10.58 3.05
C PHE A 79 -0.23 -10.98 4.43
N GLY A 80 0.27 -10.35 5.50
CA GLY A 80 -0.30 -10.46 6.84
C GLY A 80 -1.77 -10.07 6.90
N ASP A 81 -2.09 -8.91 6.33
CA ASP A 81 -3.47 -8.41 6.29
C ASP A 81 -4.34 -9.30 5.38
N ILE A 82 -3.93 -9.46 4.12
CA ILE A 82 -4.64 -10.25 3.10
C ILE A 82 -4.89 -11.70 3.54
N GLY A 83 -3.93 -12.32 4.22
CA GLY A 83 -4.00 -13.73 4.61
C GLY A 83 -4.90 -14.00 5.82
N THR A 84 -5.11 -13.02 6.70
CA THR A 84 -5.97 -13.16 7.88
C THR A 84 -7.44 -12.91 7.56
N SER A 85 -7.72 -12.09 6.55
CA SER A 85 -9.06 -11.67 6.17
C SER A 85 -10.06 -12.80 5.88
N PRO A 86 -9.69 -13.86 5.14
CA PRO A 86 -10.59 -15.00 4.91
C PRO A 86 -11.09 -15.70 6.20
N LEU A 87 -10.33 -15.64 7.29
CA LEU A 87 -10.67 -16.38 8.52
C LEU A 87 -11.82 -15.73 9.29
N TYR A 88 -11.82 -14.40 9.44
CA TYR A 88 -12.94 -13.72 10.11
C TYR A 88 -14.19 -13.65 9.21
N VAL A 89 -14.03 -13.72 7.89
CA VAL A 89 -15.16 -13.75 6.95
C VAL A 89 -16.02 -14.98 7.12
N LEU A 90 -15.43 -16.13 7.44
CA LEU A 90 -16.21 -17.36 7.63
C LEU A 90 -17.22 -17.24 8.77
N SER A 91 -16.89 -16.50 9.84
CA SER A 91 -17.81 -16.22 10.94
C SER A 91 -18.87 -15.17 10.62
N THR A 92 -18.66 -14.31 9.62
CA THR A 92 -19.63 -13.26 9.24
C THR A 92 -20.57 -13.67 8.11
N VAL A 93 -20.21 -14.68 7.32
CA VAL A 93 -21.02 -15.15 6.18
C VAL A 93 -22.16 -16.10 6.62
N PHE A 94 -22.00 -16.77 7.77
CA PHE A 94 -22.94 -17.79 8.25
C PHE A 94 -23.43 -17.52 9.68
N ASP A 95 -24.62 -16.91 9.80
CA ASP A 95 -25.32 -16.75 11.08
C ASP A 95 -26.04 -18.04 11.56
N PHE A 96 -26.11 -19.05 10.70
CA PHE A 96 -26.77 -20.34 10.93
C PHE A 96 -25.82 -21.47 10.55
N GLN A 97 -26.09 -22.71 10.99
CA GLN A 97 -25.26 -23.85 10.60
C GLN A 97 -25.40 -24.15 9.09
N PRO A 98 -24.37 -23.90 8.27
CA PRO A 98 -24.46 -24.09 6.84
C PRO A 98 -24.44 -25.57 6.46
N ASN A 99 -25.17 -25.91 5.39
CA ASN A 99 -25.08 -27.23 4.78
C ASN A 99 -23.73 -27.39 4.05
N GLU A 100 -23.28 -28.64 3.83
CA GLU A 100 -22.00 -28.92 3.17
C GLU A 100 -21.87 -28.22 1.80
N ALA A 101 -22.95 -28.19 1.01
CA ALA A 101 -22.98 -27.49 -0.27
C ALA A 101 -22.79 -25.97 -0.14
N GLN A 102 -23.34 -25.36 0.92
CA GLN A 102 -23.20 -23.93 1.18
C GLN A 102 -21.77 -23.59 1.63
N CYS A 103 -21.15 -24.45 2.44
CA CYS A 103 -19.74 -24.31 2.81
C CYS A 103 -18.83 -24.36 1.59
N ILE A 104 -19.02 -25.35 0.71
CA ILE A 104 -18.21 -25.51 -0.51
C ILE A 104 -18.39 -24.29 -1.42
N GLY A 105 -19.62 -23.80 -1.59
CA GLY A 105 -19.93 -22.61 -2.38
C GLY A 105 -19.28 -21.34 -1.85
N ALA A 106 -19.39 -21.06 -0.54
CA ALA A 106 -18.78 -19.89 0.08
C ALA A 106 -17.25 -19.93 0.07
N VAL A 107 -16.65 -21.09 0.36
CA VAL A 107 -15.19 -21.28 0.26
C VAL A 107 -14.72 -21.10 -1.19
N SER A 108 -15.49 -21.60 -2.17
CA SER A 108 -15.22 -21.37 -3.59
C SER A 108 -15.25 -19.89 -3.94
N LEU A 109 -16.23 -19.14 -3.45
CA LEU A 109 -16.30 -17.68 -3.65
C LEU A 109 -15.08 -16.97 -3.08
N ILE A 110 -14.65 -17.31 -1.87
CA ILE A 110 -13.45 -16.72 -1.25
C ILE A 110 -12.21 -17.04 -2.10
N ILE A 111 -11.99 -18.31 -2.46
CA ILE A 111 -10.84 -18.72 -3.29
C ILE A 111 -10.80 -17.96 -4.61
N TRP A 112 -11.93 -17.91 -5.33
CA TRP A 112 -11.99 -17.24 -6.62
C TRP A 112 -11.92 -15.73 -6.51
N SER A 113 -12.45 -15.14 -5.44
CA SER A 113 -12.28 -13.72 -5.14
C SER A 113 -10.80 -13.38 -4.92
N LEU A 114 -10.08 -14.19 -4.14
CA LEU A 114 -8.63 -14.01 -3.94
C LEU A 114 -7.85 -14.18 -5.25
N ILE A 115 -8.15 -15.21 -6.06
CA ILE A 115 -7.48 -15.41 -7.36
C ILE A 115 -7.74 -14.22 -8.29
N VAL A 116 -8.99 -13.81 -8.46
CA VAL A 116 -9.35 -12.76 -9.42
C VAL A 116 -8.87 -11.39 -8.96
N VAL A 117 -9.07 -11.05 -7.70
CA VAL A 117 -8.77 -9.71 -7.20
C VAL A 117 -7.31 -9.59 -6.78
N VAL A 118 -6.81 -10.47 -5.90
CA VAL A 118 -5.43 -10.38 -5.41
C VAL A 118 -4.44 -10.76 -6.51
N SER A 119 -4.62 -11.94 -7.12
CA SER A 119 -3.61 -12.46 -8.06
C SER A 119 -3.70 -11.80 -9.43
N ILE A 120 -4.87 -11.81 -10.06
CA ILE A 120 -5.02 -11.29 -11.43
C ILE A 120 -5.08 -9.77 -11.44
N LYS A 121 -6.07 -9.14 -10.81
CA LYS A 121 -6.24 -7.69 -10.85
C LYS A 121 -5.04 -6.99 -10.22
N TYR A 122 -4.67 -7.30 -8.98
CA TYR A 122 -3.59 -6.59 -8.31
C TYR A 122 -2.20 -7.08 -8.74
N GLY A 123 -1.93 -8.37 -8.63
CA GLY A 123 -0.62 -8.96 -8.91
C GLY A 123 -0.15 -8.80 -10.36
N ILE A 124 -1.06 -8.81 -11.34
CA ILE A 124 -0.71 -8.64 -12.76
C ILE A 124 -0.95 -7.20 -13.21
N PHE A 125 -2.15 -6.65 -13.04
CA PHE A 125 -2.47 -5.35 -13.66
C PHE A 125 -2.04 -4.14 -12.82
N ILE A 126 -2.41 -4.08 -11.54
CA ILE A 126 -2.16 -2.89 -10.71
C ILE A 126 -0.67 -2.72 -10.41
N LEU A 127 0.04 -3.81 -10.09
CA LEU A 127 1.50 -3.75 -9.86
C LEU A 127 2.32 -3.38 -11.10
N MET A 128 1.72 -3.42 -12.31
CA MET A 128 2.33 -2.91 -13.53
C MET A 128 2.08 -1.41 -13.75
N SER A 129 1.13 -0.82 -13.02
CA SER A 129 0.80 0.60 -13.10
C SER A 129 1.60 1.40 -12.08
N ASP A 130 2.93 1.29 -12.09
CA ASP A 130 3.80 2.11 -11.26
C ASP A 130 4.03 3.50 -11.86
N ASN A 131 4.21 4.51 -11.00
CA ASN A 131 4.63 5.84 -11.40
C ASN A 131 6.02 6.11 -10.84
N LEU A 132 7.06 5.95 -11.67
CA LEU A 132 8.47 6.07 -11.26
C LEU A 132 8.85 5.07 -10.14
N GLY A 133 8.27 3.88 -10.14
CA GLY A 133 8.48 2.88 -9.08
C GLY A 133 7.61 3.05 -7.85
N GLU A 134 6.87 4.17 -7.72
CA GLU A 134 5.91 4.38 -6.64
C GLU A 134 4.51 3.89 -7.03
N GLY A 135 3.80 3.34 -6.06
CA GLY A 135 2.42 2.89 -6.20
C GLY A 135 1.50 3.58 -5.18
N GLY A 136 0.22 3.21 -5.20
CA GLY A 136 -0.79 3.78 -4.32
C GLY A 136 -1.64 4.88 -4.95
N THR A 137 -2.70 5.24 -4.25
CA THR A 137 -3.71 6.21 -4.68
C THR A 137 -3.12 7.59 -4.99
N PHE A 138 -2.14 8.04 -4.20
CA PHE A 138 -1.50 9.34 -4.39
C PHE A 138 -0.49 9.32 -5.55
N ALA A 139 0.26 8.23 -5.73
CA ALA A 139 1.14 8.05 -6.89
C ALA A 139 0.33 8.06 -8.20
N LEU A 140 -0.83 7.38 -8.20
CA LEU A 140 -1.74 7.38 -9.33
C LEU A 140 -2.37 8.75 -9.60
N CYS A 141 -2.74 9.49 -8.54
CA CYS A 141 -3.19 10.87 -8.66
C CYS A 141 -2.13 11.72 -9.36
N GLY A 142 -0.89 11.69 -8.87
CA GLY A 142 0.23 12.44 -9.44
C GLY A 142 0.49 12.11 -10.90
N PHE A 143 0.43 10.83 -11.26
CA PHE A 143 0.54 10.37 -12.65
C PHE A 143 -0.57 10.91 -13.55
N LEU A 144 -1.83 10.81 -13.13
CA LEU A 144 -3.00 11.23 -13.91
C LEU A 144 -3.14 12.76 -14.00
N THR A 145 -2.60 13.51 -13.03
CA THR A 145 -2.65 14.98 -13.04
C THR A 145 -1.43 15.61 -13.68
N SER A 146 -0.38 14.84 -13.95
CA SER A 146 0.88 15.30 -14.55
C SER A 146 0.66 16.06 -15.87
N ASP A 147 1.61 16.91 -16.25
CA ASP A 147 1.54 17.72 -17.49
C ASP A 147 1.51 16.88 -18.76
N ARG A 148 1.85 15.59 -18.66
CA ARG A 148 1.75 14.62 -19.75
C ARG A 148 0.36 14.01 -19.92
N SER A 149 -0.60 14.33 -19.05
CA SER A 149 -1.93 13.72 -19.09
C SER A 149 -2.84 14.39 -20.11
N PHE A 150 -3.60 13.60 -20.86
CA PHE A 150 -4.57 14.07 -21.86
C PHE A 150 -5.86 14.65 -21.22
N LEU A 151 -5.90 14.82 -19.90
CA LEU A 151 -7.09 15.27 -19.18
C LEU A 151 -7.27 16.79 -19.28
N SER A 152 -8.53 17.22 -19.43
CA SER A 152 -8.91 18.62 -19.34
C SER A 152 -8.63 19.20 -17.93
N PRO A 153 -8.51 20.53 -17.77
CA PRO A 153 -8.31 21.16 -16.46
C PRO A 153 -9.39 20.78 -15.43
N THR A 154 -10.63 20.61 -15.88
CA THR A 154 -11.74 20.13 -15.03
C THR A 154 -11.56 18.66 -14.67
N GLY A 155 -11.12 17.82 -15.62
CA GLY A 155 -10.81 16.42 -15.37
C GLY A 155 -9.72 16.24 -14.30
N LYS A 156 -8.64 17.05 -14.37
CA LYS A 156 -7.58 17.04 -13.35
C LYS A 156 -8.12 17.38 -11.95
N LYS A 157 -8.99 18.40 -11.83
CA LYS A 157 -9.63 18.75 -10.55
C LYS A 157 -10.50 17.61 -10.01
N VAL A 158 -11.27 16.95 -10.86
CA VAL A 158 -12.09 15.79 -10.46
C VAL A 158 -11.21 14.65 -9.95
N ILE A 159 -10.12 14.32 -10.65
CA ILE A 159 -9.19 13.27 -10.21
C ILE A 159 -8.57 13.60 -8.85
N ILE A 160 -8.18 14.86 -8.61
CA ILE A 160 -7.65 15.27 -7.30
C ILE A 160 -8.70 15.07 -6.21
N ILE A 161 -9.94 15.51 -6.42
CA ILE A 161 -11.03 15.35 -5.43
C ILE A 161 -11.28 13.86 -5.16
N VAL A 162 -11.38 13.03 -6.20
CA VAL A 162 -11.58 11.59 -6.07
C VAL A 162 -10.41 10.94 -5.32
N SER A 163 -9.18 11.37 -5.59
CA SER A 163 -7.98 10.84 -4.92
C SER A 163 -7.89 11.25 -3.46
N LEU A 164 -8.29 12.48 -3.12
CA LEU A 164 -8.39 12.93 -1.73
C LEU A 164 -9.46 12.14 -0.97
N MET A 165 -10.62 11.90 -1.60
CA MET A 165 -11.68 11.07 -1.01
C MET A 165 -11.21 9.63 -0.81
N ALA A 166 -10.56 9.03 -1.81
CA ALA A 166 -9.97 7.70 -1.71
C ALA A 166 -8.87 7.63 -0.64
N GLY A 167 -8.03 8.66 -0.51
CA GLY A 167 -7.04 8.78 0.57
C GLY A 167 -7.69 8.86 1.95
N SER A 168 -8.79 9.59 2.12
CA SER A 168 -9.52 9.62 3.40
C SER A 168 -10.16 8.27 3.75
N LEU A 169 -10.68 7.54 2.76
CA LEU A 169 -11.22 6.21 2.96
C LEU A 169 -10.12 5.22 3.36
N LEU A 170 -8.94 5.31 2.72
CA LEU A 170 -7.76 4.52 3.06
C LEU A 170 -7.29 4.76 4.50
N LEU A 171 -7.26 6.02 4.94
CA LEU A 171 -6.93 6.36 6.33
C LEU A 171 -7.96 5.83 7.32
N GLY A 172 -9.25 5.88 6.96
CA GLY A 172 -10.33 5.29 7.76
C GLY A 172 -10.18 3.78 7.90
N ASP A 173 -9.91 3.09 6.79
CA ASP A 173 -9.70 1.65 6.76
C ASP A 173 -8.48 1.24 7.59
N GLY A 174 -7.33 1.91 7.39
CA GLY A 174 -6.11 1.67 8.16
C GLY A 174 -6.27 1.89 9.68
N ALA A 175 -7.25 2.70 10.11
CA ALA A 175 -7.58 2.86 11.52
C ALA A 175 -8.49 1.74 12.06
N LEU A 176 -9.35 1.16 11.22
CA LEU A 176 -10.29 0.10 11.60
C LEU A 176 -9.65 -1.29 11.60
N THR A 177 -8.76 -1.59 10.65
CA THR A 177 -8.17 -2.93 10.47
C THR A 177 -7.50 -3.50 11.73
N PRO A 178 -6.66 -2.74 12.49
CA PRO A 178 -6.08 -3.26 13.73
C PRO A 178 -7.14 -3.62 14.77
N ALA A 179 -8.21 -2.82 14.87
CA ALA A 179 -9.27 -3.05 15.85
C ALA A 179 -10.10 -4.29 15.51
N VAL A 180 -10.52 -4.43 14.24
CA VAL A 180 -11.30 -5.59 13.78
C VAL A 180 -10.47 -6.87 13.88
N SER A 181 -9.21 -6.84 13.43
CA SER A 181 -8.34 -8.02 13.45
C SER A 181 -8.08 -8.55 14.87
N VAL A 182 -7.78 -7.64 15.83
CA VAL A 182 -7.56 -8.05 17.23
C VAL A 182 -8.86 -8.53 17.87
N LEU A 183 -9.99 -7.84 17.62
CA LEU A 183 -11.28 -8.25 18.14
C LEU A 183 -11.66 -9.67 17.67
N SER A 184 -11.58 -9.92 16.35
CA SER A 184 -11.88 -11.23 15.76
C SER A 184 -10.94 -12.33 16.26
N ALA A 185 -9.67 -12.02 16.55
CA ALA A 185 -8.75 -12.98 17.16
C ALA A 185 -9.21 -13.40 18.57
N ILE A 186 -9.67 -12.45 19.40
CA ILE A 186 -10.17 -12.74 20.74
C ILE A 186 -11.54 -13.43 20.70
N GLU A 187 -12.42 -13.05 19.78
CA GLU A 187 -13.69 -13.76 19.53
C GLU A 187 -13.45 -15.21 19.11
N GLY A 188 -12.44 -15.47 18.28
CA GLY A 188 -12.03 -16.82 17.89
C GLY A 188 -11.62 -17.69 19.09
N ILE A 189 -10.94 -17.11 20.09
CA ILE A 189 -10.59 -17.81 21.34
C ILE A 189 -11.84 -18.08 22.19
N ALA A 190 -12.79 -17.14 22.21
CA ALA A 190 -14.02 -17.24 23.00
C ALA A 190 -14.95 -18.37 22.53
N VAL A 191 -14.79 -18.89 21.30
CA VAL A 191 -15.52 -20.07 20.80
C VAL A 191 -15.29 -21.30 21.68
N GLU A 192 -14.05 -21.53 22.13
CA GLU A 192 -13.68 -22.64 23.01
C GLU A 192 -13.81 -22.28 24.50
N ALA A 193 -13.78 -20.99 24.84
CA ALA A 193 -13.85 -20.49 26.21
C ALA A 193 -14.97 -19.43 26.39
N PRO A 194 -16.25 -19.86 26.54
CA PRO A 194 -17.39 -18.93 26.60
C PRO A 194 -17.37 -17.96 27.80
N THR A 195 -16.60 -18.28 28.84
CA THR A 195 -16.38 -17.39 30.01
C THR A 195 -15.68 -16.09 29.63
N LEU A 196 -15.02 -16.05 28.47
CA LEU A 196 -14.31 -14.87 27.97
C LEU A 196 -15.23 -13.81 27.34
N ASN A 197 -16.51 -14.11 27.08
CA ASN A 197 -17.43 -13.23 26.34
C ASN A 197 -17.51 -11.79 26.90
N ASN A 198 -17.59 -11.65 28.23
CA ASN A 198 -17.64 -10.33 28.87
C ASN A 198 -16.29 -9.60 28.88
N TRP A 199 -15.20 -10.33 28.61
CA TRP A 199 -13.83 -9.84 28.61
C TRP A 199 -13.27 -9.58 27.21
N ILE A 200 -13.98 -9.94 26.14
CA ILE A 200 -13.54 -9.76 24.74
C ILE A 200 -13.12 -8.31 24.48
N VAL A 201 -14.03 -7.35 24.74
CA VAL A 201 -13.77 -5.92 24.49
C VAL A 201 -12.65 -5.37 25.39
N PRO A 202 -12.65 -5.57 26.73
CA PRO A 202 -11.53 -5.14 27.57
C PRO A 202 -10.17 -5.69 27.15
N ILE A 203 -10.08 -6.99 26.84
CA ILE A 203 -8.83 -7.63 26.41
C ILE A 203 -8.36 -7.03 25.08
N THR A 204 -9.28 -6.83 24.13
CA THR A 204 -8.98 -6.20 22.84
C THR A 204 -8.37 -4.80 23.02
N ILE A 205 -8.98 -3.96 23.87
CA ILE A 205 -8.46 -2.62 24.17
C ILE A 205 -7.06 -2.69 24.79
N ILE A 206 -6.83 -3.59 25.74
CA ILE A 206 -5.52 -3.77 26.38
C ILE A 206 -4.46 -4.18 25.36
N ILE A 207 -4.79 -5.12 24.46
CA ILE A 207 -3.88 -5.58 23.41
C ILE A 207 -3.58 -4.45 22.43
N LEU A 208 -4.58 -3.70 21.99
CA LEU A 208 -4.38 -2.54 21.10
C LEU A 208 -3.46 -1.52 21.74
N ILE A 209 -3.73 -1.12 23.00
CA ILE A 209 -2.85 -0.21 23.73
C ILE A 209 -1.43 -0.77 23.77
N ALA A 210 -1.25 -2.03 24.17
CA ALA A 210 0.08 -2.65 24.22
C ALA A 210 0.80 -2.64 22.86
N LEU A 211 0.11 -3.00 21.77
CA LEU A 211 0.66 -2.99 20.41
C LEU A 211 1.10 -1.58 19.99
N PHE A 212 0.24 -0.57 20.18
CA PHE A 212 0.57 0.83 19.86
C PHE A 212 1.68 1.39 20.76
N LEU A 213 1.78 0.95 22.03
CA LEU A 213 2.88 1.37 22.91
C LEU A 213 4.22 0.81 22.42
N VAL A 214 4.26 -0.41 21.88
CA VAL A 214 5.48 -1.04 21.34
C VAL A 214 5.96 -0.34 20.06
N GLN A 215 5.04 0.20 19.25
CA GLN A 215 5.38 0.93 18.02
C GLN A 215 6.29 2.14 18.24
N ARG A 216 6.36 2.70 19.47
CA ARG A 216 7.28 3.79 19.83
C ARG A 216 8.76 3.46 19.57
N TRP A 217 9.12 2.17 19.53
CA TRP A 217 10.51 1.72 19.30
C TRP A 217 10.90 1.61 17.82
N GLY A 218 10.00 2.03 16.92
CA GLY A 218 10.23 2.12 15.49
C GLY A 218 9.58 0.98 14.71
N THR A 219 8.79 1.35 13.71
CA THR A 219 8.05 0.41 12.84
C THR A 219 8.96 -0.48 12.00
N SER A 220 10.15 0.00 11.63
CA SER A 220 11.10 -0.77 10.80
C SER A 220 11.60 -2.05 11.48
N LYS A 221 11.92 -1.99 12.79
CA LYS A 221 12.41 -3.15 13.55
C LYS A 221 11.31 -4.17 13.83
N ILE A 222 10.10 -3.69 14.12
CA ILE A 222 8.93 -4.54 14.38
C ILE A 222 8.50 -5.20 13.06
N GLY A 223 8.45 -4.45 11.96
CA GLY A 223 8.14 -4.93 10.61
C GLY A 223 9.04 -6.08 10.15
N ALA A 224 10.32 -6.06 10.55
CA ALA A 224 11.24 -7.16 10.23
C ALA A 224 10.89 -8.48 10.95
N ALA A 225 10.29 -8.43 12.14
CA ALA A 225 9.87 -9.61 12.90
C ALA A 225 8.56 -10.23 12.37
N PHE A 226 7.70 -9.43 11.72
CA PHE A 226 6.42 -9.91 11.18
C PHE A 226 6.58 -10.97 10.09
N GLY A 227 7.58 -10.84 9.21
CA GLY A 227 7.82 -11.80 8.13
C GLY A 227 7.95 -13.25 8.62
N PRO A 228 8.93 -13.57 9.49
CA PRO A 228 9.09 -14.90 10.06
C PRO A 228 7.85 -15.41 10.82
N VAL A 229 7.18 -14.54 11.58
CA VAL A 229 5.96 -14.90 12.32
C VAL A 229 4.84 -15.31 11.35
N MET A 230 4.64 -14.53 10.29
CA MET A 230 3.65 -14.84 9.26
C MET A 230 4.00 -16.10 8.49
N CYS A 231 5.28 -16.36 8.18
CA CYS A 231 5.69 -17.64 7.60
C CYS A 231 5.28 -18.84 8.47
N LEU A 232 5.59 -18.77 9.77
CA LEU A 232 5.25 -19.83 10.72
C LEU A 232 3.73 -20.02 10.81
N TRP A 233 2.99 -18.92 10.80
CA TRP A 233 1.54 -18.93 10.83
C TRP A 233 0.93 -19.57 9.57
N PHE A 234 1.34 -19.12 8.37
CA PHE A 234 0.90 -19.72 7.11
C PHE A 234 1.28 -21.19 6.99
N ALA A 235 2.50 -21.56 7.43
CA ALA A 235 2.92 -22.95 7.47
C ALA A 235 2.00 -23.79 8.39
N SER A 236 1.62 -23.24 9.55
CA SER A 236 0.68 -23.89 10.47
C SER A 236 -0.69 -24.09 9.82
N LEU A 237 -1.25 -23.06 9.18
CA LEU A 237 -2.51 -23.16 8.45
C LEU A 237 -2.44 -24.16 7.29
N PHE A 238 -1.33 -24.17 6.55
CA PHE A 238 -1.12 -25.10 5.44
C PHE A 238 -1.10 -26.56 5.93
N MET A 239 -0.39 -26.85 7.03
CA MET A 239 -0.35 -28.19 7.60
C MET A 239 -1.72 -28.63 8.13
N ILE A 240 -2.44 -27.75 8.84
CA ILE A 240 -3.81 -28.02 9.29
C ILE A 240 -4.74 -28.23 8.09
N GLY A 241 -4.58 -27.42 7.05
CA GLY A 241 -5.34 -27.51 5.80
C GLY A 241 -5.15 -28.86 5.11
N ILE A 242 -3.89 -29.29 4.91
CA ILE A 242 -3.58 -30.62 4.36
C ILE A 242 -4.25 -31.71 5.19
N TRP A 243 -4.11 -31.66 6.52
CA TRP A 243 -4.71 -32.65 7.40
C TRP A 243 -6.24 -32.69 7.24
N ARG A 244 -6.91 -31.54 7.21
CA ARG A 244 -8.38 -31.46 7.03
C ARG A 244 -8.83 -31.96 5.66
N VAL A 245 -8.08 -31.67 4.59
CA VAL A 245 -8.37 -32.15 3.23
C VAL A 245 -8.33 -33.68 3.16
N THR A 246 -7.42 -34.34 3.88
CA THR A 246 -7.37 -35.81 3.91
C THR A 246 -8.60 -36.44 4.57
N ILE A 247 -9.26 -35.74 5.50
CA ILE A 247 -10.46 -36.23 6.20
C ILE A 247 -11.72 -35.97 5.36
N LYS A 248 -11.82 -34.79 4.72
CA LYS A 248 -12.97 -34.40 3.89
C LYS A 248 -12.49 -33.95 2.50
N PRO A 249 -12.24 -34.88 1.56
CA PRO A 249 -11.76 -34.53 0.23
C PRO A 249 -12.81 -33.80 -0.62
N SER A 250 -14.08 -33.80 -0.22
CA SER A 250 -15.16 -33.07 -0.89
C SER A 250 -14.88 -31.56 -0.98
N ILE A 251 -14.10 -31.00 -0.05
CA ILE A 251 -13.75 -29.58 -0.04
C ILE A 251 -12.94 -29.14 -1.28
N LEU A 252 -12.23 -30.07 -1.93
CA LEU A 252 -11.47 -29.76 -3.15
C LEU A 252 -12.36 -29.30 -4.31
N LYS A 253 -13.67 -29.61 -4.26
CA LYS A 253 -14.64 -29.06 -5.21
C LYS A 253 -14.69 -27.53 -5.18
N ALA A 254 -14.34 -26.90 -4.06
CA ALA A 254 -14.33 -25.44 -3.93
C ALA A 254 -13.36 -24.76 -4.92
N PHE A 255 -12.32 -25.46 -5.41
CA PHE A 255 -11.44 -24.93 -6.46
C PHE A 255 -12.14 -24.80 -7.83
N ASN A 256 -13.28 -25.46 -8.04
CA ASN A 256 -14.08 -25.31 -9.26
C ASN A 256 -14.91 -24.01 -9.19
N PRO A 257 -14.74 -23.04 -10.12
CA PRO A 257 -15.48 -21.77 -10.09
C PRO A 257 -16.98 -21.97 -10.27
N TRP A 258 -17.39 -23.12 -10.81
CA TRP A 258 -18.79 -23.47 -10.92
C TRP A 258 -19.50 -23.54 -9.56
N GLU A 259 -18.82 -23.98 -8.49
CA GLU A 259 -19.43 -24.05 -7.15
C GLU A 259 -19.78 -22.66 -6.60
N ALA A 260 -18.88 -21.68 -6.81
CA ALA A 260 -19.13 -20.29 -6.47
C ALA A 260 -20.34 -19.71 -7.24
N LEU A 261 -20.39 -19.93 -8.57
CA LEU A 261 -21.49 -19.43 -9.39
C LEU A 261 -22.82 -20.11 -9.05
N HIS A 262 -22.79 -21.43 -8.87
CA HIS A 262 -23.95 -22.24 -8.51
C HIS A 262 -24.52 -21.82 -7.14
N TYR A 263 -23.65 -21.54 -6.17
CA TYR A 263 -24.04 -21.01 -4.86
C TYR A 263 -24.79 -19.68 -4.98
N LEU A 264 -24.27 -18.74 -5.79
CA LEU A 264 -24.94 -17.45 -6.03
C LEU A 264 -26.30 -17.60 -6.72
N ILE A 265 -26.41 -18.54 -7.66
CA ILE A 265 -27.67 -18.80 -8.38
C ILE A 265 -28.73 -19.41 -7.45
N ILE A 266 -28.33 -20.31 -6.55
CA ILE A 266 -29.25 -20.98 -5.62
C ILE A 266 -29.71 -20.02 -4.52
N GLU A 267 -28.78 -19.36 -3.85
CA GLU A 267 -29.07 -18.51 -2.69
C GLU A 267 -29.68 -17.15 -3.09
N LYS A 268 -29.54 -16.76 -4.37
CA LYS A 268 -30.12 -15.56 -4.98
C LYS A 268 -29.84 -14.29 -4.16
N LYS A 269 -30.83 -13.80 -3.41
CA LYS A 269 -30.71 -12.59 -2.59
C LYS A 269 -29.75 -12.80 -1.42
N GLN A 270 -29.79 -13.96 -0.76
CA GLN A 270 -28.87 -14.26 0.35
C GLN A 270 -27.44 -14.39 -0.15
N GLY A 271 -27.25 -15.09 -1.27
CA GLY A 271 -25.96 -15.20 -1.94
C GLY A 271 -25.38 -13.83 -2.29
N PHE A 272 -26.20 -12.88 -2.75
CA PHE A 272 -25.77 -11.52 -3.02
C PHE A 272 -25.27 -10.78 -1.77
N TYR A 273 -25.97 -10.89 -0.63
CA TYR A 273 -25.50 -10.31 0.62
C TYR A 273 -24.19 -10.96 1.10
N GLN A 274 -24.06 -12.27 0.91
CA GLN A 274 -22.86 -13.02 1.27
C GLN A 274 -21.64 -12.66 0.41
N ILE A 275 -21.81 -12.20 -0.83
CA ILE A 275 -20.71 -11.59 -1.61
C ILE A 275 -20.11 -10.41 -0.85
N GLY A 276 -20.93 -9.59 -0.19
CA GLY A 276 -20.45 -8.47 0.62
C GLY A 276 -19.52 -8.93 1.75
N GLY A 277 -19.90 -10.00 2.45
CA GLY A 277 -19.05 -10.64 3.45
C GLY A 277 -17.77 -11.23 2.85
N VAL A 278 -17.86 -11.93 1.71
CA VAL A 278 -16.70 -12.45 0.98
C VAL A 278 -15.77 -11.33 0.52
N PHE A 279 -16.29 -10.14 0.19
CA PHE A 279 -15.45 -9.01 -0.22
C PHE A 279 -14.52 -8.54 0.90
N LEU A 280 -14.92 -8.72 2.17
CA LEU A 280 -14.05 -8.47 3.31
C LEU A 280 -12.85 -9.42 3.36
N SER A 281 -12.81 -10.52 2.60
CA SER A 281 -11.64 -11.41 2.54
C SER A 281 -10.51 -10.85 1.68
N VAL A 282 -10.77 -9.75 0.97
CA VAL A 282 -9.93 -9.15 -0.07
C VAL A 282 -9.51 -7.72 0.29
N THR A 283 -9.77 -7.30 1.53
CA THR A 283 -9.24 -6.07 2.12
C THR A 283 -7.72 -6.20 2.33
N GLY A 284 -7.00 -5.08 2.42
CA GLY A 284 -5.53 -5.07 2.57
C GLY A 284 -4.76 -4.96 1.24
N LEU A 285 -5.44 -4.92 0.09
CA LEU A 285 -4.76 -4.86 -1.22
C LEU A 285 -4.27 -3.47 -1.59
N GLU A 286 -4.87 -2.45 -0.99
CA GLU A 286 -4.41 -1.08 -1.07
C GLU A 286 -3.02 -0.90 -0.46
N ALA A 287 -2.68 -1.65 0.60
CA ALA A 287 -1.32 -1.71 1.14
C ALA A 287 -0.35 -2.32 0.12
N LEU A 288 -0.77 -3.38 -0.59
CA LEU A 288 0.04 -4.01 -1.65
C LEU A 288 0.41 -3.02 -2.77
N TYR A 289 -0.50 -2.11 -3.14
CA TYR A 289 -0.20 -1.09 -4.15
C TYR A 289 0.58 0.09 -3.55
N ALA A 290 0.27 0.52 -2.33
CA ALA A 290 0.95 1.64 -1.68
C ALA A 290 2.43 1.33 -1.35
N ASP A 291 2.75 0.11 -0.95
CA ASP A 291 4.11 -0.29 -0.58
C ASP A 291 4.99 -0.70 -1.78
N LEU A 292 4.54 -0.42 -3.00
CA LEU A 292 5.27 -0.73 -4.22
C LEU A 292 6.63 -0.04 -4.27
N GLY A 293 6.73 1.21 -3.81
CA GLY A 293 8.01 1.94 -3.72
C GLY A 293 8.97 1.37 -2.68
N HIS A 294 8.46 0.74 -1.62
CA HIS A 294 9.27 0.22 -0.53
C HIS A 294 9.84 -1.18 -0.80
N PHE A 295 9.03 -2.09 -1.36
CA PHE A 295 9.45 -3.47 -1.62
C PHE A 295 9.73 -3.75 -3.10
N GLY A 296 9.12 -3.00 -4.00
CA GLY A 296 9.15 -3.23 -5.43
C GLY A 296 8.27 -4.39 -5.90
N ARG A 297 7.98 -4.37 -7.20
CA ARG A 297 7.03 -5.29 -7.84
C ARG A 297 7.42 -6.77 -7.74
N TRP A 298 8.72 -7.09 -7.80
CA TRP A 298 9.17 -8.47 -7.87
C TRP A 298 9.13 -9.19 -6.52
N PRO A 299 9.64 -8.60 -5.42
CA PRO A 299 9.47 -9.19 -4.09
C PRO A 299 8.01 -9.42 -3.74
N ILE A 300 7.13 -8.45 -4.03
CA ILE A 300 5.68 -8.57 -3.78
C ILE A 300 5.05 -9.70 -4.60
N ARG A 301 5.41 -9.88 -5.87
CA ARG A 301 4.84 -10.93 -6.74
C ARG A 301 5.33 -12.34 -6.41
N CYS A 302 6.47 -12.47 -5.75
CA CYS A 302 7.05 -13.77 -5.38
C CYS A 302 6.67 -14.23 -3.99
N SER A 303 6.30 -13.32 -3.08
CA SER A 303 5.66 -13.63 -1.79
C SER A 303 4.35 -14.38 -2.00
#